data_AF-A0A450W784-F1
#
_entry.id   AF-A0A450W784-F1
#
_cell.length_a   1.000
_cell.length_b   1.000
_cell.length_c   1.000
_cell.angle_alpha   90.00
_cell.angle_beta   90.00
_cell.angle_gamma   90.00
#
_symmetry.space_group_name_H-M   'P 1'
#
loop_
_entity.id
_entity.type
_entity.pdbx_description
1 polymer ?
#
loop_
_entity_poly.entity_id
_entity_poly.type
_entity_poly.pdbx_seq_one_letter_code
_entity_poly.pdbx_strand_id
1 'polypeptide(L)' 'RPRRQKKRKKRYGTHERRGQLPNKVSIKERPAIVERRERLGDWEPDTIIGKGHKQAIVSLTERKSRLSLISKLKTKGAD' A
#
# COMPACT_ATOMS: atom_id res chain seq x y z
N ARG A 1 43.95 23.22 11.24
CA ARG A 1 43.70 21.88 11.86
C ARG A 1 42.52 21.23 11.15
N PRO A 2 42.66 20.04 10.52
CA PRO A 2 41.53 19.41 9.83
C PRO A 2 40.47 18.95 10.83
N ARG A 3 39.20 19.28 10.57
CA ARG A 3 38.05 18.86 11.38
C ARG A 3 37.91 17.34 11.27
N ARG A 4 38.05 16.64 12.40
CA ARG A 4 37.87 15.18 12.51
C ARG A 4 36.39 14.84 12.30
N GLN A 5 35.98 14.64 11.04
CA GLN A 5 34.62 14.20 10.72
C GLN A 5 34.43 12.74 11.14
N LYS A 6 33.47 12.46 12.04
CA LYS A 6 33.13 11.08 12.44
C LYS A 6 32.63 10.31 11.21
N LYS A 7 33.17 9.10 10.96
CA LYS A 7 32.65 8.18 9.93
C LYS A 7 31.15 7.96 10.16
N ARG A 8 30.32 8.32 9.18
CA ARG A 8 28.87 8.11 9.21
C ARG A 8 28.59 6.61 9.27
N LYS A 9 27.99 6.13 10.36
CA LYS A 9 27.53 4.73 10.46
C LYS A 9 26.38 4.50 9.49
N LYS A 10 26.37 3.34 8.80
CA LYS A 10 25.22 2.91 7.99
C LYS A 10 24.00 2.77 8.92
N ARG A 11 22.86 3.33 8.50
CA ARG A 11 21.58 3.03 9.14
C ARG A 11 21.13 1.68 8.59
N TYR A 12 21.22 0.64 9.39
CA TYR A 12 20.49 -0.61 9.09
C TYR A 12 18.99 -0.29 9.19
N GLY A 13 18.19 -0.82 8.26
CA GLY A 13 16.75 -0.56 8.23
C GLY A 13 16.09 -0.91 9.56
N THR A 14 15.09 -0.12 9.97
CA THR A 14 14.25 -0.44 11.12
C THR A 14 13.35 -1.63 10.78
N HIS A 15 13.15 -2.54 11.72
CA HIS A 15 12.17 -3.63 11.58
C HIS A 15 10.78 -3.06 11.27
N GLU A 16 10.12 -3.61 10.24
CA GLU A 16 8.77 -3.23 9.83
C GLU A 16 7.77 -3.62 10.93
N ARG A 17 7.16 -2.64 11.61
CA ARG A 17 6.23 -2.88 12.73
C ARG A 17 4.76 -2.93 12.31
N ARG A 18 4.46 -2.69 11.04
CA ARG A 18 3.08 -2.55 10.54
C ARG A 18 2.33 -3.87 10.39
N GLY A 19 3.02 -5.00 10.45
CA GLY A 19 2.45 -6.31 10.12
C GLY A 19 2.21 -6.50 8.62
N GLN A 20 1.94 -7.74 8.21
CA GLN A 20 1.47 -8.04 6.86
C GLN A 20 -0.05 -8.19 6.88
N LEU A 21 -0.73 -7.84 5.78
CA LEU A 21 -2.15 -8.15 5.66
C LEU A 21 -2.36 -9.66 5.76
N PRO A 22 -3.24 -10.15 6.66
CA PRO A 22 -3.60 -11.55 6.71
C PRO A 22 -4.31 -11.94 5.40
N ASN A 23 -4.06 -13.16 4.93
CA ASN A 23 -4.68 -13.74 3.72
C ASN A 23 -4.49 -12.91 2.44
N LYS A 24 -3.44 -12.05 2.38
CA LYS A 24 -3.12 -11.38 1.12
C LYS A 24 -2.68 -12.41 0.08
N VAL A 25 -3.30 -12.37 -1.09
CA VAL A 25 -2.85 -13.12 -2.26
C VAL A 25 -1.83 -12.26 -3.00
N SER A 26 -0.70 -12.85 -3.40
CA SER A 26 0.30 -12.12 -4.18
C SER A 26 -0.29 -11.69 -5.52
N ILE A 27 0.11 -10.52 -6.02
CA ILE A 27 -0.28 -10.06 -7.36
C ILE A 27 0.12 -11.08 -8.43
N LYS A 28 1.21 -11.82 -8.20
CA LYS A 28 1.70 -12.86 -9.11
C LYS A 28 0.80 -14.10 -9.19
N GLU A 29 -0.05 -14.30 -8.19
CA GLU A 29 -0.94 -15.48 -8.09
C GLU A 29 -2.34 -15.19 -8.65
N ARG A 30 -2.56 -14.00 -9.21
CA ARG A 30 -3.86 -13.62 -9.77
C ARG A 30 -4.21 -14.51 -10.96
N PRO A 31 -5.48 -14.97 -11.07
CA PRO A 31 -5.93 -15.69 -12.24
C PRO A 31 -5.81 -14.85 -13.51
N ALA A 32 -5.47 -15.47 -14.64
CA ALA A 32 -5.26 -14.79 -15.92
C ALA A 32 -6.47 -13.95 -16.38
N ILE A 33 -7.69 -14.32 -15.99
CA ILE A 33 -8.92 -13.57 -16.32
C ILE A 33 -8.90 -12.12 -15.78
N VAL A 34 -8.22 -11.88 -14.66
CA VAL A 34 -8.08 -10.54 -14.05
C VAL A 34 -7.23 -9.63 -14.94
N GLU A 35 -6.19 -10.18 -15.57
CA GLU A 35 -5.31 -9.43 -16.47
C GLU A 35 -5.99 -9.15 -17.81
N ARG A 36 -6.82 -10.09 -18.29
CA ARG A 36 -7.63 -9.89 -19.50
C ARG A 36 -8.75 -8.87 -19.33
N ARG A 37 -9.14 -8.54 -18.09
CA ARG A 37 -10.21 -7.57 -17.76
C ARG A 37 -11.56 -7.93 -18.41
N GLU A 38 -11.85 -9.21 -18.49
CA GLU A 38 -13.02 -9.74 -19.20
C GLU A 38 -14.30 -9.76 -18.34
N ARG A 39 -14.16 -9.75 -17.00
CA ARG A 39 -15.29 -9.78 -16.05
C ARG A 39 -15.37 -8.51 -15.21
N LEU A 40 -16.57 -8.23 -14.71
CA LEU A 40 -16.77 -7.21 -13.69
C LEU A 40 -16.57 -7.81 -12.30
N GLY A 41 -16.15 -6.99 -11.34
CA GLY A 41 -16.04 -7.35 -9.92
C GLY A 41 -14.63 -7.62 -9.45
N ASP A 42 -13.63 -7.45 -10.32
CA ASP A 42 -12.22 -7.47 -9.93
C ASP A 42 -11.83 -6.07 -9.41
N TRP A 43 -11.98 -5.87 -8.10
CA TRP A 43 -11.66 -4.61 -7.41
C TRP A 43 -10.22 -4.62 -6.88
N GLU A 44 -9.49 -3.54 -7.16
CA GLU A 44 -8.17 -3.26 -6.58
C GLU A 44 -8.29 -2.21 -5.47
N PRO A 45 -8.02 -2.57 -4.21
CA PRO A 45 -7.94 -1.62 -3.11
C PRO A 45 -6.52 -1.03 -2.98
N ASP A 46 -6.44 0.28 -2.96
CA ASP A 46 -5.23 1.04 -2.61
C ASP A 46 -5.47 1.89 -1.37
N THR A 47 -4.44 2.06 -0.54
CA THR A 47 -4.48 2.94 0.64
C THR A 47 -3.42 4.03 0.51
N ILE A 48 -3.87 5.28 0.42
CA ILE A 48 -3.01 6.45 0.40
C ILE A 48 -2.87 6.97 1.83
N ILE A 49 -1.64 7.06 2.33
CA ILE A 49 -1.35 7.58 3.66
C ILE A 49 -0.81 9.00 3.54
N GLY A 50 -1.49 9.95 4.19
CA GLY A 50 -1.09 11.35 4.22
C GLY A 50 0.13 11.63 5.10
N LYS A 51 0.64 12.86 5.01
CA LYS A 51 1.83 13.31 5.75
C LYS A 51 1.72 13.03 7.25
N GLY A 52 2.78 12.47 7.82
CA GLY A 52 2.86 12.17 9.26
C GLY A 52 1.89 11.09 9.72
N HIS A 53 1.36 10.26 8.81
CA HIS A 53 0.43 9.16 9.11
C HIS A 53 -0.88 9.60 9.81
N LYS A 54 -1.25 10.89 9.71
CA LYS A 54 -2.43 11.46 10.39
C LYS A 54 -3.75 11.26 9.64
N GLN A 55 -3.69 11.03 8.34
CA GLN A 55 -4.85 10.89 7.48
C GLN A 55 -4.62 9.75 6.51
N ALA A 56 -5.70 9.07 6.12
CA ALA A 56 -5.66 8.02 5.12
C ALA A 56 -6.88 8.11 4.20
N ILE A 57 -6.71 7.69 2.97
CA ILE A 57 -7.75 7.57 1.95
C ILE A 57 -7.66 6.15 1.40
N VAL A 58 -8.80 5.51 1.22
CA VAL A 58 -8.92 4.25 0.46
C VAL A 58 -9.50 4.57 -0.90
N SER A 59 -8.91 3.98 -1.92
CA SER A 59 -9.46 3.93 -3.28
C SER A 59 -9.71 2.48 -3.67
N LEU A 60 -10.91 2.20 -4.20
CA LEU A 60 -11.27 0.92 -4.79
C LEU A 60 -11.47 1.16 -6.28
N THR A 61 -10.68 0.49 -7.12
CA THR A 61 -10.77 0.63 -8.57
C THR A 61 -11.16 -0.71 -9.20
N GLU A 62 -12.26 -0.71 -9.96
CA GLU A 62 -12.69 -1.88 -10.73
C GLU A 62 -11.90 -1.97 -12.03
N ARG A 63 -11.28 -3.13 -12.29
CA ARG A 63 -10.26 -3.29 -13.35
C ARG A 63 -10.79 -3.17 -14.78
N LYS A 64 -12.03 -3.60 -15.03
CA LYS A 64 -12.63 -3.65 -16.37
C LYS A 64 -13.24 -2.30 -16.75
N SER A 65 -14.17 -1.82 -15.93
CA SER A 65 -14.92 -0.57 -16.09
C SER A 65 -14.12 0.68 -15.73
N ARG A 66 -13.04 0.55 -14.96
CA ARG A 66 -12.24 1.67 -14.41
C ARG A 66 -13.03 2.57 -13.45
N LEU A 67 -14.19 2.12 -12.98
CA LEU A 67 -14.93 2.80 -11.92
C LEU A 67 -14.06 2.86 -10.65
N SER A 68 -13.94 4.05 -10.06
CA SER A 68 -13.15 4.26 -8.86
C SER A 68 -14.00 4.87 -7.75
N LEU A 69 -14.00 4.23 -6.59
CA LEU A 69 -14.64 4.71 -5.37
C LEU A 69 -13.55 5.18 -4.42
N ILE A 70 -13.65 6.41 -3.91
CA ILE A 70 -12.64 7.00 -3.04
C ILE A 70 -13.32 7.47 -1.76
N SER A 71 -12.75 7.10 -0.61
CA SER A 71 -13.28 7.50 0.69
C SER A 71 -12.17 7.82 1.69
N LYS A 72 -12.42 8.83 2.53
CA LYS A 72 -11.53 9.21 3.61
C LYS A 72 -11.73 8.27 4.81
N LEU A 73 -10.64 7.71 5.31
CA LEU A 73 -10.64 6.87 6.50
C LEU A 73 -10.59 7.73 7.77
N LYS A 74 -11.40 7.38 8.77
CA LYS A 74 -11.32 7.96 10.12
C LYS A 74 -10.11 7.43 10.88
N THR A 75 -9.84 6.14 10.77
CA THR A 75 -8.72 5.42 11.38
C THR A 75 -8.14 4.44 10.36
N LYS A 76 -6.87 4.07 10.51
CA LYS A 76 -6.17 3.13 9.62
C LYS A 76 -6.25 1.67 10.12
N GLY A 77 -7.08 1.40 11.11
CA GLY A 77 -7.27 0.05 11.66
C GLY A 77 -8.20 -0.77 10.77
N ALA A 78 -7.98 -2.07 10.75
CA ALA A 78 -9.00 -3.05 10.42
C ALA A 78 -9.45 -3.67 11.75
N ASP A 79 -10.76 -3.81 11.96
CA ASP A 79 -11.32 -4.57 13.08
C ASP A 79 -11.10 -6.07 12.87
#